data_AF-A0A7H4GPH9-F1
#
_entry.id   AF-A0A7H4GPH9-F1
#
_cell.length_a   1.000
_cell.length_b   1.000
_cell.length_c   1.000
_cell.angle_alpha   90.00
_cell.angle_beta   90.00
_cell.angle_gamma   90.00
#
_symmetry.space_group_name_H-M   'P 1'
#
loop_
_entity.id
_entity.type
_entity.pdbx_description
1 polymer ?
#
loop_
_entity_poly.entity_id
_entity_poly.type
_entity_poly.pdbx_seq_one_letter_code
_entity_poly.pdbx_strand_id
1 'polypeptide(L)'
;MRIEDLDLGASWAAKVIANTALTPPEAREEVRELLLETVEDEHDFRAGQSVAVSVTGPHEFGQQEHVRLYTVARTPAELGPGRFTLCVKRCSFIDPYSGERFPGIASNYLCDLQQGDRLSLAGPVGLPFLIPSDPYTPLLMIGLGTGIAPFRAMLRELYEERDWQGKVMLFHGARTGLESVYSSDVNEISERAEGFSPVSVVSPRPAWGDREDLTAAIRSHRDEVWQLLGEPEVHVYIAGLHWVGEQFDQAMAEAAGSAGAWAERKQELESAGRWTSLLY
;
A
#
# COMPACT_ATOMS: atom_id res chain seq x y z
N MET A 1 -3.77 -11.26 8.89
CA MET A 1 -2.58 -11.83 9.56
C MET A 1 -2.31 -10.99 10.79
N ARG A 2 -2.23 -11.56 12.01
CA ARG A 2 -1.87 -10.77 13.19
C ARG A 2 -0.35 -10.69 13.29
N ILE A 3 0.16 -9.56 13.74
CA ILE A 3 1.62 -9.35 13.87
C ILE A 3 2.26 -10.33 14.86
N GLU A 4 1.47 -10.76 15.86
CA GLU A 4 1.85 -11.74 16.89
C GLU A 4 2.12 -13.13 16.30
N ASP A 5 1.59 -13.42 15.11
CA ASP A 5 1.74 -14.71 14.42
C ASP A 5 2.91 -14.70 13.43
N LEU A 6 3.61 -13.56 13.27
CA LEU A 6 4.72 -13.43 12.33
C LEU A 6 6.05 -13.75 13.00
N ASP A 7 6.86 -14.57 12.33
CA ASP A 7 8.29 -14.64 12.63
C ASP A 7 8.98 -13.38 12.10
N LEU A 8 9.25 -12.44 12.99
CA LEU A 8 9.91 -11.18 12.66
C LEU A 8 11.44 -11.33 12.55
N GLY A 9 12.00 -12.48 12.97
CA GLY A 9 13.44 -12.66 13.09
C GLY A 9 14.09 -11.77 14.16
N ALA A 10 15.41 -11.64 14.10
CA ALA A 10 16.16 -10.77 15.00
C ALA A 10 15.97 -9.30 14.63
N SER A 11 15.89 -8.44 15.64
CA SER A 11 15.86 -6.99 15.43
C SER A 11 17.22 -6.48 14.96
N TRP A 12 17.21 -5.55 14.02
CA TRP A 12 18.38 -4.87 13.47
C TRP A 12 18.11 -3.36 13.41
N ALA A 13 19.17 -2.57 13.27
CA ALA A 13 19.07 -1.11 13.28
C ALA A 13 19.09 -0.53 11.86
N ALA A 14 18.30 0.52 11.65
CA ALA A 14 18.41 1.38 10.48
C ALA A 14 18.72 2.83 10.90
N LYS A 15 19.30 3.59 9.99
CA LYS A 15 19.54 5.02 10.12
C LYS A 15 18.62 5.78 9.17
N VAL A 16 18.04 6.87 9.66
CA VAL A 16 17.27 7.80 8.84
C VAL A 16 18.22 8.64 7.99
N ILE A 17 18.11 8.48 6.67
CA ILE A 17 18.87 9.27 5.70
C ILE A 17 18.09 10.52 5.31
N ALA A 18 16.78 10.39 5.10
CA ALA A 18 15.88 11.50 4.82
C ALA A 18 14.46 11.20 5.32
N ASN A 19 13.72 12.26 5.67
CA ASN A 19 12.31 12.18 6.04
C ASN A 19 11.54 13.30 5.32
N THR A 20 11.01 12.99 4.15
CA THR A 20 10.47 13.96 3.20
C THR A 20 8.94 13.96 3.22
N ALA A 21 8.31 15.13 3.32
CA ALA A 21 6.86 15.22 3.17
C ALA A 21 6.47 14.99 1.70
N LEU A 22 5.57 14.02 1.46
CA LEU A 22 4.99 13.74 0.14
C LEU A 22 3.73 14.59 -0.11
N THR A 23 3.11 15.06 0.96
CA THR A 23 1.94 15.93 0.92
C THR A 23 2.32 17.37 1.25
N PRO A 24 1.71 18.38 0.61
CA PRO A 24 1.95 19.77 0.95
C PRO A 24 1.39 20.12 2.35
N PRO A 25 1.85 21.20 2.99
CA PRO A 25 1.40 21.60 4.33
C PRO A 25 -0.10 21.86 4.45
N GLU A 26 -0.76 22.23 3.35
CA GLU A 26 -2.20 22.50 3.29
C GLU A 26 -3.04 21.22 3.16
N ALA A 27 -2.41 20.07 2.90
CA ALA A 27 -3.09 18.78 2.84
C ALA A 27 -3.69 18.43 4.22
N ARG A 28 -4.82 17.74 4.20
CA ARG A 28 -5.50 17.32 5.42
C ARG A 28 -4.73 16.20 6.14
N GLU A 29 -4.08 15.34 5.36
CA GLU A 29 -3.33 14.19 5.87
C GLU A 29 -1.85 14.39 5.54
N GLU A 30 -0.98 14.31 6.56
CA GLU A 30 0.47 14.31 6.36
C GLU A 30 0.91 12.90 5.99
N VAL A 31 1.51 12.75 4.80
CA VAL A 31 2.18 11.52 4.37
C VAL A 31 3.64 11.85 4.09
N ARG A 32 4.55 11.02 4.59
CA ARG A 32 5.99 11.18 4.44
C ARG A 32 6.62 9.94 3.81
N GLU A 33 7.67 10.17 3.05
CA GLU A 33 8.62 9.14 2.64
C GLU A 33 9.82 9.17 3.59
N LEU A 34 10.05 8.05 4.27
CA LEU A 34 11.20 7.87 5.15
C LEU A 34 12.24 7.01 4.44
N LEU A 35 13.37 7.63 4.05
CA LEU A 35 14.52 6.92 3.48
C LEU A 35 15.41 6.41 4.60
N LEU A 36 15.60 5.10 4.60
CA LEU A 36 16.34 4.36 5.61
C LEU A 36 17.55 3.65 4.98
N GLU A 37 18.61 3.53 5.75
CA GLU A 37 19.81 2.75 5.42
C GLU A 37 20.07 1.76 6.55
N THR A 38 20.29 0.49 6.22
CA THR A 38 20.61 -0.55 7.21
C THR A 38 21.96 -0.26 7.88
N VAL A 39 22.06 -0.62 9.15
CA VAL A 39 23.30 -0.49 9.93
C VAL A 39 23.94 -1.86 10.04
N GLU A 40 25.23 -1.95 9.67
CA GLU A 40 26.10 -3.12 9.78
C GLU A 40 25.75 -4.30 8.85
N ASP A 41 24.49 -4.73 8.83
CA ASP A 41 24.01 -5.82 7.98
C ASP A 41 23.32 -5.30 6.73
N GLU A 42 23.68 -5.83 5.56
CA GLU A 42 22.93 -5.61 4.33
C GLU A 42 21.70 -6.52 4.33
N HIS A 43 20.52 -5.91 4.51
CA HIS A 43 19.25 -6.58 4.27
C HIS A 43 18.79 -6.27 2.85
N ASP A 44 18.49 -7.32 2.09
CA ASP A 44 17.87 -7.17 0.78
C ASP A 44 16.35 -7.08 0.93
N PHE A 45 15.74 -6.14 0.22
CA PHE A 45 14.28 -5.92 0.25
C PHE A 45 13.71 -6.03 -1.15
N ARG A 46 12.63 -6.80 -1.27
CA ARG A 46 11.85 -6.93 -2.51
C ARG A 46 10.59 -6.09 -2.45
N ALA A 47 10.10 -5.73 -3.63
CA ALA A 47 8.83 -5.02 -3.78
C ALA A 47 7.70 -5.78 -3.07
N GLY A 48 6.92 -5.09 -2.25
CA GLY A 48 5.80 -5.70 -1.51
C GLY A 48 6.16 -6.30 -0.15
N GLN A 49 7.45 -6.44 0.20
CA GLN A 49 7.81 -6.84 1.57
C GLN A 49 7.52 -5.74 2.59
N SER A 50 7.33 -6.13 3.84
CA SER A 50 7.16 -5.21 4.96
C SER A 50 8.30 -5.32 5.96
N VAL A 51 8.47 -4.29 6.77
CA VAL A 51 9.33 -4.32 7.97
C VAL A 51 8.47 -4.05 9.19
N ALA A 52 8.81 -4.70 10.31
CA ALA A 52 8.25 -4.39 11.60
C ALA A 52 9.06 -3.26 12.22
N VAL A 53 8.40 -2.15 12.55
CA VAL A 53 8.96 -1.02 13.28
C VAL A 53 8.62 -1.18 14.76
N SER A 54 9.64 -1.20 15.61
CA SER A 54 9.48 -1.26 17.07
C SER A 54 9.75 0.10 17.69
N VAL A 55 8.73 0.68 18.33
CA VAL A 55 8.88 1.91 19.11
C VAL A 55 9.05 1.55 20.58
N THR A 56 10.22 1.79 21.13
CA THR A 56 10.51 1.57 22.56
C THR A 56 9.99 2.74 23.39
N GLY A 57 9.38 2.44 24.54
CA GLY A 57 8.99 3.44 25.52
C GLY A 57 8.09 2.85 26.60
N PRO A 58 7.84 3.59 27.69
CA PRO A 58 6.69 3.28 28.52
C PRO A 58 5.44 3.61 27.70
N HIS A 59 4.76 2.59 27.20
CA HIS A 59 3.45 2.73 26.58
C HIS A 59 2.35 2.42 27.60
N GLU A 60 1.10 2.69 27.22
CA GLU A 60 -0.05 2.37 28.07
C GLU A 60 -0.05 0.91 28.50
N PHE A 61 -0.60 0.66 29.69
CA PHE A 61 -0.70 -0.67 30.28
C PHE A 61 0.67 -1.37 30.51
N GLY A 62 1.75 -0.61 30.59
CA GLY A 62 3.09 -1.12 30.90
C GLY A 62 3.78 -1.84 29.75
N GLN A 63 3.27 -1.69 28.52
CA GLN A 63 3.93 -2.21 27.32
C GLN A 63 5.25 -1.47 27.10
N GLN A 64 6.32 -2.22 26.82
CA GLN A 64 7.67 -1.67 26.59
C GLN A 64 7.94 -1.37 25.11
N GLU A 65 7.23 -2.07 24.22
CA GLU A 65 7.39 -1.96 22.79
C GLU A 65 6.03 -1.85 22.11
N HIS A 66 5.97 -1.01 21.09
CA HIS A 66 4.82 -0.89 20.20
C HIS A 66 5.27 -1.21 18.77
N VAL A 67 4.83 -2.36 18.25
CA VAL A 67 5.26 -2.87 16.95
C VAL A 67 4.19 -2.64 15.88
N ARG A 68 4.60 -2.13 14.71
CA ARG A 68 3.73 -1.96 13.53
C ARG A 68 4.45 -2.34 12.24
N LEU A 69 3.71 -2.91 11.29
CA LEU A 69 4.24 -3.24 9.96
C LEU A 69 4.12 -2.06 9.01
N TYR A 70 5.14 -1.86 8.20
CA TYR A 70 5.17 -0.89 7.12
C TYR A 70 5.71 -1.54 5.85
N THR A 71 4.97 -1.42 4.76
CA THR A 71 5.38 -1.93 3.45
C THR A 71 6.49 -1.07 2.85
N VAL A 72 7.50 -1.72 2.28
CA VAL A 72 8.58 -1.08 1.55
C VAL A 72 8.02 -0.44 0.27
N ALA A 73 8.28 0.85 0.08
CA ALA A 73 7.81 1.63 -1.08
C ALA A 73 8.87 1.74 -2.19
N ARG A 74 10.16 1.73 -1.80
CA ARG A 74 11.34 1.74 -2.70
C ARG A 74 12.36 0.74 -2.19
N THR A 75 12.95 -0.02 -3.10
CA THR A 75 13.88 -1.12 -2.80
C THR A 75 15.35 -0.70 -3.00
N PRO A 76 16.32 -1.50 -2.52
CA PRO A 76 17.74 -1.30 -2.80
C PRO A 76 18.10 -1.29 -4.29
N ALA A 77 17.31 -1.96 -5.14
CA ALA A 77 17.49 -1.91 -6.60
C ALA A 77 17.39 -0.47 -7.14
N GLU A 78 16.50 0.35 -6.58
CA GLU A 78 16.31 1.75 -6.98
C GLU A 78 17.25 2.72 -6.25
N LEU A 79 17.59 2.42 -5.00
CA LEU A 79 18.25 3.37 -4.07
C LEU A 79 19.73 3.10 -3.83
N GLY A 80 20.21 1.92 -4.23
CA GLY A 80 21.51 1.37 -3.89
C GLY A 80 21.46 0.43 -2.67
N PRO A 81 22.54 -0.36 -2.45
CA PRO A 81 22.61 -1.37 -1.40
C PRO A 81 22.24 -0.84 -0.01
N GLY A 82 21.49 -1.64 0.75
CA GLY A 82 21.10 -1.33 2.13
C GLY A 82 20.05 -0.21 2.29
N ARG A 83 19.54 0.38 1.20
CA ARG A 83 18.58 1.49 1.26
C ARG A 83 17.19 1.12 0.82
N PHE A 84 16.19 1.60 1.55
CA PHE A 84 14.78 1.39 1.26
C PHE A 84 13.95 2.57 1.79
N THR A 85 12.73 2.75 1.27
CA THR A 85 11.80 3.74 1.83
C THR A 85 10.53 3.13 2.41
N LEU A 86 9.97 3.82 3.39
CA LEU A 86 8.63 3.58 3.94
C LEU A 86 7.72 4.76 3.60
N CYS A 87 6.49 4.45 3.17
CA CYS A 87 5.42 5.44 2.99
C CYS A 87 4.56 5.50 4.27
N VAL A 88 4.69 6.58 5.04
CA VAL A 88 4.09 6.69 6.36
C VAL A 88 3.08 7.82 6.39
N LYS A 89 1.81 7.48 6.64
CA LYS A 89 0.78 8.47 6.98
C LYS A 89 0.77 8.73 8.48
N ARG A 90 0.77 10.01 8.89
CA ARG A 90 0.57 10.38 10.29
C ARG A 90 -0.89 10.10 10.69
N CYS A 91 -1.08 9.10 11.56
CA CYS A 91 -2.40 8.69 12.01
C CYS A 91 -2.80 9.34 13.34
N SER A 92 -4.10 9.53 13.51
CA SER A 92 -4.75 9.80 14.80
C SER A 92 -6.07 9.05 14.87
N PHE A 93 -6.53 8.74 16.08
CA PHE A 93 -7.83 8.12 16.32
C PHE A 93 -8.63 8.95 17.33
N ILE A 94 -9.95 8.77 17.32
CA ILE A 94 -10.84 9.35 18.32
C ILE A 94 -11.19 8.24 19.30
N ASP A 95 -10.92 8.44 20.58
CA ASP A 95 -11.35 7.51 21.62
C ASP A 95 -12.89 7.48 21.68
N PRO A 96 -13.53 6.30 21.57
CA PRO A 96 -14.98 6.22 21.51
C PRO A 96 -15.68 6.56 22.83
N TYR A 97 -14.96 6.59 23.96
CA TYR A 97 -15.53 6.86 25.28
C TYR A 97 -15.36 8.32 25.71
N SER A 98 -14.15 8.87 25.60
CA SER A 98 -13.84 10.27 25.94
C SER A 98 -14.13 11.23 24.79
N GLY A 99 -14.13 10.76 23.54
CA GLY A 99 -14.24 11.59 22.34
C GLY A 99 -12.98 12.38 22.02
N GLU A 100 -11.89 12.17 22.77
CA GLU A 100 -10.62 12.86 22.57
C GLU A 100 -9.84 12.28 21.39
N ARG A 101 -9.04 13.13 20.74
CA ARG A 101 -8.16 12.72 19.65
C ARG A 101 -6.80 12.33 20.18
N PHE A 102 -6.36 11.10 19.89
CA PHE A 102 -5.04 10.59 20.26
C PHE A 102 -4.15 10.36 19.02
N PRO A 103 -2.86 10.71 19.09
CA PRO A 103 -1.91 10.42 18.02
C PRO A 103 -1.58 8.91 17.99
N GLY A 104 -1.45 8.34 16.80
CA GLY A 104 -0.94 6.98 16.65
C GLY A 104 0.55 6.90 17.00
N ILE A 105 0.94 5.95 17.85
CA ILE A 105 2.31 5.86 18.42
C ILE A 105 3.37 5.73 17.31
N ALA A 106 3.32 4.65 16.51
CA ALA A 106 4.34 4.38 15.50
C ALA A 106 4.37 5.41 14.35
N SER A 107 3.20 5.80 13.85
CA SER A 107 3.14 6.76 12.72
C SER A 107 3.68 8.13 13.11
N ASN A 108 3.36 8.63 14.32
CA ASN A 108 3.86 9.93 14.75
C ASN A 108 5.37 9.85 15.04
N TYR A 109 5.82 8.80 15.73
CA TYR A 109 7.25 8.54 15.94
C TYR A 109 8.02 8.60 14.61
N LEU A 110 7.61 7.82 13.60
CA LEU A 110 8.26 7.79 12.29
C LEU A 110 8.21 9.13 11.54
N CYS A 111 7.07 9.83 11.59
CA CYS A 111 6.95 11.12 10.92
C CYS A 111 7.80 12.22 11.59
N ASP A 112 8.12 12.09 12.88
CA ASP A 112 8.92 13.06 13.65
C ASP A 112 10.43 12.78 13.64
N LEU A 113 10.85 11.59 13.19
CA LEU A 113 12.26 11.22 13.07
C LEU A 113 13.05 12.23 12.21
N GLN A 114 14.25 12.57 12.67
CA GLN A 114 15.18 13.46 11.98
C GLN A 114 16.27 12.68 11.26
N GLN A 115 16.91 13.34 10.29
CA GLN A 115 18.08 12.78 9.63
C GLN A 115 19.16 12.44 10.68
N GLY A 116 19.68 11.22 10.60
CA GLY A 116 20.69 10.71 11.52
C GLY A 116 20.14 9.86 12.66
N ASP A 117 18.83 9.93 12.94
CA ASP A 117 18.20 9.10 13.96
C ASP A 117 18.31 7.61 13.62
N ARG A 118 18.30 6.78 14.67
CA ARG A 118 18.29 5.33 14.55
C ARG A 118 16.96 4.78 15.03
N LEU A 119 16.47 3.74 14.36
CA LEU A 119 15.28 3.01 14.74
C LEU A 119 15.53 1.49 14.68
N SER A 120 14.78 0.76 15.51
CA SER A 120 14.82 -0.70 15.59
C SER A 120 13.77 -1.30 14.66
N LEU A 121 14.22 -2.18 13.77
CA LEU A 121 13.41 -2.86 12.78
C LEU A 121 13.56 -4.37 12.91
N ALA A 122 12.58 -5.11 12.40
CA ALA A 122 12.66 -6.55 12.22
C ALA A 122 12.03 -6.95 10.87
N GLY A 123 12.37 -8.13 10.37
CA GLY A 123 12.07 -8.58 9.01
C GLY A 123 13.28 -8.52 8.07
N PRO A 124 13.08 -8.45 6.74
CA PRO A 124 11.80 -8.27 6.04
C PRO A 124 10.79 -9.39 6.26
N VAL A 125 9.50 -9.06 6.27
CA VAL A 125 8.39 -9.98 6.48
C VAL A 125 7.36 -9.89 5.36
N GLY A 126 6.87 -11.06 4.95
CA GLY A 126 5.83 -11.20 3.94
C GLY A 126 6.27 -10.77 2.54
N LEU A 127 5.62 -11.35 1.54
CA LEU A 127 5.68 -10.90 0.15
C LEU A 127 4.29 -11.17 -0.44
N PRO A 128 3.25 -10.41 -0.01
CA PRO A 128 1.87 -10.74 -0.33
C PRO A 128 1.61 -10.63 -1.84
N PHE A 129 2.13 -9.59 -2.47
CA PHE A 129 1.89 -9.34 -3.89
C PHE A 129 3.04 -9.93 -4.72
N LEU A 130 2.87 -11.19 -5.14
CA LEU A 130 3.83 -11.87 -6.00
C LEU A 130 3.60 -11.47 -7.45
N ILE A 131 4.65 -11.03 -8.14
CA ILE A 131 4.58 -10.80 -9.58
C ILE A 131 4.55 -12.16 -10.32
N PRO A 132 3.51 -12.46 -11.12
CA PRO A 132 3.47 -13.69 -11.91
C PRO A 132 4.68 -13.81 -12.84
N SER A 133 5.09 -15.03 -13.16
CA SER A 133 6.25 -15.26 -14.02
C SER A 133 5.98 -14.97 -15.50
N ASP A 134 4.73 -15.10 -15.94
CA ASP A 134 4.34 -14.83 -17.32
C ASP A 134 4.10 -13.32 -17.51
N PRO A 135 4.89 -12.62 -18.35
CA PRO A 135 4.80 -11.18 -18.54
C PRO A 135 3.52 -10.73 -19.26
N TYR A 136 2.71 -11.66 -19.78
CA TYR A 136 1.41 -11.38 -20.38
C TYR A 136 0.25 -11.46 -19.38
N THR A 137 0.53 -11.81 -18.11
CA THR A 137 -0.51 -11.99 -17.10
C THR A 137 -1.24 -10.66 -16.82
N PRO A 138 -2.58 -10.62 -16.86
CA PRO A 138 -3.30 -9.41 -16.52
C PRO A 138 -3.33 -9.15 -15.00
N LEU A 139 -3.16 -7.90 -14.60
CA LEU A 139 -3.16 -7.48 -13.20
C LEU A 139 -4.21 -6.41 -12.93
N LEU A 140 -5.08 -6.65 -11.95
CA LEU A 140 -6.00 -5.66 -11.40
C LEU A 140 -5.51 -5.26 -10.00
N MET A 141 -5.11 -4.01 -9.84
CA MET A 141 -4.54 -3.48 -8.60
C MET A 141 -5.41 -2.38 -8.00
N ILE A 142 -5.60 -2.39 -6.69
CA ILE A 142 -6.36 -1.38 -5.94
C ILE A 142 -5.53 -0.94 -4.74
N GLY A 143 -4.95 0.26 -4.81
CA GLY A 143 -4.09 0.85 -3.79
C GLY A 143 -4.48 2.27 -3.43
N LEU A 144 -5.30 2.44 -2.39
CA LEU A 144 -5.74 3.76 -1.93
C LEU A 144 -4.96 4.24 -0.69
N GLY A 145 -4.70 5.54 -0.61
CA GLY A 145 -3.86 6.16 0.41
C GLY A 145 -2.45 5.57 0.39
N THR A 146 -1.91 5.20 1.56
CA THR A 146 -0.60 4.52 1.65
C THR A 146 -0.58 3.11 1.06
N GLY A 147 -1.75 2.56 0.69
CA GLY A 147 -1.86 1.27 -0.01
C GLY A 147 -1.22 1.25 -1.40
N ILE A 148 -0.88 2.42 -1.96
CA ILE A 148 -0.12 2.51 -3.22
C ILE A 148 1.34 2.03 -3.09
N ALA A 149 1.92 2.05 -1.89
CA ALA A 149 3.33 1.73 -1.66
C ALA A 149 3.81 0.41 -2.31
N PRO A 150 3.15 -0.74 -2.08
CA PRO A 150 3.54 -1.98 -2.76
C PRO A 150 3.41 -1.91 -4.28
N PHE A 151 2.39 -1.24 -4.81
CA PHE A 151 2.15 -1.18 -6.24
C PHE A 151 3.09 -0.23 -6.96
N ARG A 152 3.57 0.82 -6.30
CA ARG A 152 4.65 1.67 -6.85
C ARG A 152 5.90 0.83 -7.12
N ALA A 153 6.35 0.08 -6.11
CA ALA A 153 7.53 -0.78 -6.24
C ALA A 153 7.30 -1.88 -7.30
N MET A 154 6.12 -2.50 -7.29
CA MET A 154 5.74 -3.51 -8.27
C MET A 154 5.72 -2.95 -9.69
N LEU A 155 5.13 -1.78 -9.94
CA LEU A 155 5.07 -1.18 -11.28
C LEU A 155 6.47 -0.89 -11.85
N ARG A 156 7.41 -0.42 -11.01
CA ARG A 156 8.80 -0.24 -11.43
C ARG A 156 9.42 -1.59 -11.82
N GLU A 157 9.27 -2.63 -11.00
CA GLU A 157 9.78 -3.98 -11.33
C GLU A 157 9.15 -4.55 -12.61
N LEU A 158 7.82 -4.42 -12.78
CA LEU A 158 7.09 -4.89 -13.96
C LEU A 158 7.65 -4.28 -15.26
N TYR A 159 7.79 -2.96 -15.32
CA TYR A 159 8.10 -2.27 -16.57
C TYR A 159 9.58 -1.96 -16.78
N GLU A 160 10.40 -1.92 -15.73
CA GLU A 160 11.84 -1.63 -15.85
C GLU A 160 12.70 -2.89 -15.86
N GLU A 161 12.26 -3.96 -15.20
CA GLU A 161 13.06 -5.19 -15.05
C GLU A 161 12.46 -6.38 -15.82
N ARG A 162 11.13 -6.45 -15.93
CA ARG A 162 10.43 -7.64 -16.47
C ARG A 162 9.80 -7.46 -17.85
N ASP A 163 9.89 -6.27 -18.45
CA ASP A 163 9.32 -5.97 -19.78
C ASP A 163 7.85 -6.41 -19.90
N TRP A 164 7.04 -6.05 -18.90
CA TRP A 164 5.66 -6.51 -18.80
C TRP A 164 4.79 -6.08 -19.98
N GLN A 165 4.03 -7.02 -20.54
CA GLN A 165 3.16 -6.84 -21.72
C GLN A 165 1.68 -7.10 -21.39
N GLY A 166 1.39 -7.71 -20.24
CA GLY A 166 0.04 -7.96 -19.76
C GLY A 166 -0.67 -6.67 -19.40
N LYS A 167 -1.99 -6.65 -19.54
CA LYS A 167 -2.81 -5.49 -19.14
C LYS A 167 -2.70 -5.28 -17.63
N VAL A 168 -2.41 -4.04 -17.23
CA VAL A 168 -2.35 -3.66 -15.81
C VAL A 168 -3.31 -2.51 -15.58
N MET A 169 -4.31 -2.71 -14.75
CA MET A 169 -5.23 -1.66 -14.31
C MET A 169 -4.97 -1.35 -12.84
N LEU A 170 -4.70 -0.08 -12.51
CA LEU A 170 -4.45 0.36 -11.14
C LEU A 170 -5.47 1.42 -10.73
N PHE A 171 -6.29 1.12 -9.72
CA PHE A 171 -7.05 2.14 -9.00
C PHE A 171 -6.19 2.70 -7.88
N HIS A 172 -5.87 3.99 -7.96
CA HIS A 172 -5.05 4.68 -6.97
C HIS A 172 -5.60 6.05 -6.65
N GLY A 173 -5.24 6.57 -5.47
CA GLY A 173 -5.60 7.90 -5.06
C GLY A 173 -5.80 8.00 -3.56
N ALA A 174 -6.25 9.16 -3.14
CA ALA A 174 -6.50 9.48 -1.74
C ALA A 174 -7.67 10.47 -1.67
N ARG A 175 -7.97 10.97 -0.47
CA ARG A 175 -9.11 11.86 -0.23
C ARG A 175 -9.14 13.02 -1.23
N THR A 176 -8.01 13.66 -1.51
CA THR A 176 -7.88 14.62 -2.61
C THR A 176 -6.62 14.34 -3.42
N GLY A 177 -6.46 15.08 -4.53
CA GLY A 177 -5.22 15.08 -5.30
C GLY A 177 -3.99 15.51 -4.49
N LEU A 178 -4.15 16.30 -3.42
CA LEU A 178 -3.05 16.74 -2.56
C LEU A 178 -2.48 15.58 -1.71
N GLU A 179 -3.33 14.62 -1.33
CA GLU A 179 -2.91 13.43 -0.58
C GLU A 179 -2.57 12.25 -1.49
N SER A 180 -2.71 12.39 -2.82
CA SER A 180 -2.45 11.32 -3.79
C SER A 180 -0.95 11.16 -4.04
N VAL A 181 -0.28 10.49 -3.11
CA VAL A 181 1.18 10.25 -3.14
C VAL A 181 1.59 9.34 -4.30
N TYR A 182 2.82 9.53 -4.80
CA TYR A 182 3.41 8.83 -5.94
C TYR A 182 2.64 8.92 -7.28
N SER A 183 1.69 9.86 -7.40
CA SER A 183 0.99 10.08 -8.67
C SER A 183 1.93 10.44 -9.83
N SER A 184 3.07 11.08 -9.53
CA SER A 184 4.11 11.34 -10.53
C SER A 184 4.78 10.07 -11.05
N ASP A 185 5.11 9.12 -10.18
CA ASP A 185 5.66 7.81 -10.59
C ASP A 185 4.65 7.06 -11.46
N VAL A 186 3.38 7.05 -11.05
CA VAL A 186 2.29 6.39 -11.81
C VAL A 186 2.11 7.02 -13.19
N ASN A 187 2.09 8.35 -13.28
CA ASN A 187 1.94 9.06 -14.55
C ASN A 187 3.15 8.83 -15.47
N GLU A 188 4.37 8.90 -14.94
CA GLU A 188 5.59 8.62 -15.70
C GLU A 188 5.57 7.21 -16.31
N ILE A 189 5.15 6.21 -15.54
CA ILE A 189 5.02 4.83 -16.03
C ILE A 189 3.91 4.76 -17.09
N SER A 190 2.77 5.41 -16.88
CA SER A 190 1.65 5.42 -17.83
C SER A 190 1.97 6.09 -19.16
N GLU A 191 2.89 7.04 -19.20
CA GLU A 191 3.30 7.71 -20.45
C GLU A 191 4.16 6.82 -21.35
N ARG A 192 4.85 5.81 -20.78
CA ARG A 192 5.78 4.94 -21.52
C ARG A 192 5.34 3.48 -21.64
N ALA A 193 4.53 2.99 -20.70
CA ALA A 193 4.16 1.59 -20.62
C ALA A 193 2.89 1.31 -21.43
N GLU A 194 2.99 0.44 -22.43
CA GLU A 194 1.82 -0.07 -23.13
C GLU A 194 1.02 -1.01 -22.22
N GLY A 195 -0.32 -0.95 -22.30
CA GLY A 195 -1.19 -1.82 -21.49
C GLY A 195 -1.35 -1.43 -20.02
N PHE A 196 -0.73 -0.34 -19.56
CA PHE A 196 -0.96 0.21 -18.23
C PHE A 196 -2.11 1.23 -18.23
N SER A 197 -3.04 1.11 -17.29
CA SER A 197 -4.20 1.99 -17.15
C SER A 197 -4.42 2.41 -15.69
N PRO A 198 -3.87 3.56 -15.28
CA PRO A 198 -4.13 4.12 -13.96
C PRO A 198 -5.48 4.83 -13.90
N VAL A 199 -6.24 4.60 -12.84
CA VAL A 199 -7.51 5.23 -12.53
C VAL A 199 -7.40 5.98 -11.21
N SER A 200 -7.54 7.31 -11.29
CA SER A 200 -7.55 8.18 -10.12
C SER A 200 -8.87 8.06 -9.36
N VAL A 201 -8.79 7.75 -8.06
CA VAL A 201 -9.92 7.63 -7.14
C VAL A 201 -9.77 8.67 -6.04
N VAL A 202 -10.68 9.65 -6.03
CA VAL A 202 -10.71 10.73 -5.03
C VAL A 202 -12.09 10.85 -4.42
N SER A 203 -12.18 11.60 -3.32
CA SER A 203 -13.49 11.90 -2.72
C SER A 203 -14.28 12.84 -3.63
N PRO A 204 -15.58 12.61 -3.86
CA PRO A 204 -16.44 13.52 -4.63
C PRO A 204 -16.73 14.82 -3.87
N ARG A 205 -16.73 14.77 -2.53
CA ARG A 205 -17.03 15.92 -1.66
C ARG A 205 -16.08 15.96 -0.46
N PRO A 206 -14.77 16.18 -0.68
CA PRO A 206 -13.76 16.08 0.39
C PRO A 206 -13.99 17.10 1.51
N ALA A 207 -14.55 18.27 1.18
CA ALA A 207 -14.92 19.29 2.16
C ALA A 207 -16.05 18.86 3.12
N TRP A 208 -16.87 17.88 2.72
CA TRP A 208 -17.93 17.30 3.56
C TRP A 208 -17.47 16.06 4.34
N GLY A 209 -16.20 15.69 4.21
CA GLY A 209 -15.63 14.53 4.90
C GLY A 209 -15.88 13.20 4.19
N ASP A 210 -16.46 13.22 2.99
CA ASP A 210 -16.61 12.02 2.16
C ASP A 210 -15.24 11.33 1.96
N ARG A 211 -15.30 10.02 1.77
CA ARG A 211 -14.14 9.19 1.43
C ARG A 211 -13.98 9.14 -0.07
N GLU A 212 -12.85 8.60 -0.48
CA GLU A 212 -12.58 8.14 -1.83
C GLU A 212 -13.72 7.22 -2.30
N ASP A 213 -14.26 7.48 -3.49
CA ASP A 213 -15.40 6.75 -4.04
C ASP A 213 -14.92 5.70 -5.06
N LEU A 214 -14.37 4.62 -4.53
CA LEU A 214 -13.90 3.48 -5.33
C LEU A 214 -15.07 2.83 -6.07
N THR A 215 -16.25 2.77 -5.44
CA THR A 215 -17.45 2.21 -6.06
C THR A 215 -17.83 2.96 -7.34
N ALA A 216 -17.85 4.28 -7.31
CA ALA A 216 -18.09 5.08 -8.51
C ALA A 216 -17.00 4.89 -9.57
N ALA A 217 -15.73 4.87 -9.16
CA ALA A 217 -14.61 4.68 -10.08
C ALA A 217 -14.69 3.32 -10.82
N ILE A 218 -14.96 2.24 -10.09
CA ILE A 218 -15.16 0.90 -10.67
C ILE A 218 -16.39 0.88 -11.58
N ARG A 219 -17.49 1.53 -11.18
CA ARG A 219 -18.70 1.60 -12.01
C ARG A 219 -18.44 2.32 -13.34
N SER A 220 -17.65 3.39 -13.33
CA SER A 220 -17.26 4.12 -14.54
C SER A 220 -16.34 3.31 -15.47
N HIS A 221 -15.63 2.31 -14.94
CA HIS A 221 -14.73 1.42 -15.69
C HIS A 221 -15.23 -0.03 -15.71
N ARG A 222 -16.54 -0.23 -15.50
CA ARG A 222 -17.12 -1.55 -15.24
C ARG A 222 -16.77 -2.57 -16.31
N ASP A 223 -16.91 -2.19 -17.58
CA ASP A 223 -16.72 -3.10 -18.70
C ASP A 223 -15.25 -3.54 -18.82
N GLU A 224 -14.31 -2.62 -18.58
CA GLU A 224 -12.87 -2.90 -18.59
C GLU A 224 -12.47 -3.79 -17.41
N VAL A 225 -12.96 -3.48 -16.20
CA VAL A 225 -12.74 -4.32 -15.01
C VAL A 225 -13.31 -5.72 -15.23
N TRP A 226 -14.52 -5.84 -15.78
CA TRP A 226 -15.15 -7.13 -16.03
C TRP A 226 -14.44 -7.93 -17.13
N GLN A 227 -14.00 -7.27 -18.19
CA GLN A 227 -13.18 -7.90 -19.22
C GLN A 227 -11.87 -8.42 -18.63
N LEU A 228 -11.16 -7.60 -17.85
CA LEU A 228 -9.90 -7.96 -17.22
C LEU A 228 -10.08 -9.15 -16.27
N LEU A 229 -11.14 -9.14 -15.46
CA LEU A 229 -11.50 -10.26 -14.59
C LEU A 229 -11.92 -11.52 -15.35
N GLY A 230 -12.33 -11.40 -16.61
CA GLY A 230 -12.66 -12.52 -17.48
C GLY A 230 -11.43 -13.16 -18.13
N GLU A 231 -10.29 -12.47 -18.15
CA GLU A 231 -9.06 -13.01 -18.73
C GLU A 231 -8.56 -14.24 -17.94
N PRO A 232 -8.01 -15.26 -18.64
CA PRO A 232 -7.30 -16.36 -17.99
C PRO A 232 -6.14 -15.82 -17.15
N GLU A 233 -5.83 -16.48 -16.03
CA GLU A 233 -4.69 -16.15 -15.17
C GLU A 233 -4.66 -14.73 -14.57
N VAL A 234 -5.72 -13.91 -14.71
CA VAL A 234 -5.78 -12.58 -14.08
C VAL A 234 -5.52 -12.66 -12.58
N HIS A 235 -4.66 -11.78 -12.06
CA HIS A 235 -4.44 -11.60 -10.64
C HIS A 235 -5.07 -10.31 -10.13
N VAL A 236 -5.68 -10.37 -8.95
CA VAL A 236 -6.29 -9.23 -8.26
C VAL A 236 -5.55 -8.95 -6.97
N TYR A 237 -5.04 -7.72 -6.85
CA TYR A 237 -4.30 -7.25 -5.70
C TYR A 237 -4.96 -6.04 -5.05
N ILE A 238 -5.18 -6.10 -3.74
CA ILE A 238 -5.79 -5.01 -2.98
C ILE A 238 -4.91 -4.64 -1.80
N ALA A 239 -4.56 -3.36 -1.67
CA ALA A 239 -3.81 -2.83 -0.54
C ALA A 239 -4.43 -1.54 0.00
N GLY A 240 -4.53 -1.43 1.32
CA GLY A 240 -5.03 -0.21 1.97
C GLY A 240 -5.82 -0.50 3.23
N LEU A 241 -6.72 0.42 3.58
CA LEU A 241 -7.56 0.27 4.76
C LEU A 241 -8.69 -0.74 4.51
N HIS A 242 -9.19 -1.41 5.56
CA HIS A 242 -10.28 -2.41 5.45
C HIS A 242 -11.48 -1.98 4.60
N TRP A 243 -11.91 -0.72 4.71
CA TRP A 243 -13.04 -0.19 3.93
C TRP A 243 -12.83 -0.21 2.41
N VAL A 244 -11.57 -0.24 1.94
CA VAL A 244 -11.24 -0.33 0.50
C VAL A 244 -11.73 -1.66 -0.06
N GLY A 245 -11.50 -2.76 0.67
CA GLY A 245 -12.01 -4.08 0.31
C GLY A 245 -13.53 -4.13 0.32
N GLU A 246 -14.17 -3.50 1.31
CA GLU A 246 -15.63 -3.42 1.42
C GLU A 246 -16.27 -2.68 0.22
N GLN A 247 -15.71 -1.52 -0.17
CA GLN A 247 -16.18 -0.79 -1.35
C GLN A 247 -15.94 -1.58 -2.65
N PHE A 248 -14.79 -2.24 -2.76
CA PHE A 248 -14.50 -3.08 -3.92
C PHE A 248 -15.52 -4.22 -4.04
N ASP A 249 -15.77 -4.96 -2.96
CA ASP A 249 -16.76 -6.03 -2.94
C ASP A 249 -18.18 -5.53 -3.25
N GLN A 250 -18.55 -4.35 -2.75
CA GLN A 250 -19.83 -3.72 -3.09
C GLN A 250 -19.94 -3.41 -4.59
N ALA A 251 -18.93 -2.76 -5.17
CA ALA A 251 -18.92 -2.39 -6.58
C ALA A 251 -18.97 -3.62 -7.49
N MET A 252 -18.24 -4.66 -7.12
CA MET A 252 -18.19 -5.91 -7.87
C MET A 252 -19.47 -6.73 -7.74
N ALA A 253 -20.14 -6.71 -6.58
CA ALA A 253 -21.46 -7.30 -6.43
C ALA A 253 -22.52 -6.63 -7.35
N GLU A 254 -22.47 -5.31 -7.50
CA GLU A 254 -23.30 -4.59 -8.48
C GLU A 254 -22.95 -4.99 -9.91
N ALA A 255 -21.66 -5.09 -10.25
CA ALA A 255 -21.20 -5.44 -11.58
C ALA A 255 -21.57 -6.89 -11.98
N ALA A 256 -21.46 -7.84 -11.04
CA ALA A 256 -21.80 -9.26 -11.21
C ALA A 256 -23.32 -9.52 -11.16
N GLY A 257 -24.15 -8.52 -10.86
CA GLY A 257 -25.60 -8.63 -10.75
C GLY A 257 -26.13 -9.19 -9.43
N SER A 258 -25.26 -9.72 -8.57
CA SER A 258 -25.59 -10.07 -7.18
C SER A 258 -24.34 -10.27 -6.33
N ALA A 259 -24.49 -10.15 -5.01
CA ALA A 259 -23.44 -10.48 -4.05
C ALA A 259 -23.01 -11.96 -4.11
N GLY A 260 -23.97 -12.87 -4.40
CA GLY A 260 -23.68 -14.30 -4.53
C GLY A 260 -22.79 -14.63 -5.72
N ALA A 261 -23.11 -14.05 -6.89
CA ALA A 261 -22.31 -14.23 -8.10
C ALA A 261 -20.89 -13.66 -7.94
N TRP A 262 -20.74 -12.51 -7.28
CA TRP A 262 -19.43 -11.96 -6.96
C TRP A 262 -18.66 -12.85 -5.98
N ALA A 263 -19.30 -13.34 -4.91
CA ALA A 263 -18.66 -14.20 -3.94
C ALA A 263 -18.13 -15.50 -4.57
N GLU A 264 -18.88 -16.12 -5.47
CA GLU A 264 -18.43 -17.29 -6.23
C GLU A 264 -17.19 -16.97 -7.06
N ARG A 265 -17.21 -15.89 -7.83
CA ARG A 265 -16.06 -15.47 -8.65
C ARG A 265 -14.82 -15.16 -7.80
N LYS A 266 -15.01 -14.46 -6.68
CA LYS A 266 -13.93 -14.14 -5.74
C LYS A 266 -13.34 -15.42 -5.15
N GLN A 267 -14.19 -16.38 -4.74
CA GLN A 267 -13.74 -17.67 -4.22
C GLN A 267 -12.95 -18.47 -5.25
N GLU A 268 -13.32 -18.42 -6.53
CA GLU A 268 -12.52 -19.04 -7.61
C GLU A 268 -11.13 -18.42 -7.72
N LEU A 269 -11.02 -17.09 -7.66
CA LEU A 269 -9.73 -16.38 -7.71
C LEU A 269 -8.88 -16.70 -6.48
N GLU A 270 -9.47 -16.71 -5.28
CA GLU A 270 -8.80 -17.08 -4.03
C GLU A 270 -8.30 -18.53 -4.07
N SER A 271 -9.15 -19.47 -4.48
CA SER A 271 -8.81 -20.90 -4.56
C SER A 271 -7.72 -21.18 -5.60
N ALA A 272 -7.64 -20.35 -6.64
CA ALA A 272 -6.60 -20.40 -7.65
C ALA A 272 -5.31 -19.65 -7.25
N GLY A 273 -5.26 -19.03 -6.06
CA GLY A 273 -4.10 -18.23 -5.64
C GLY A 273 -3.92 -16.91 -6.41
N ARG A 274 -4.97 -16.46 -7.10
CA ARG A 274 -4.98 -15.27 -7.97
C ARG A 274 -5.62 -14.04 -7.33
N TRP A 275 -5.97 -14.14 -6.06
CA TRP A 275 -6.47 -13.02 -5.26
C TRP A 275 -5.57 -12.81 -4.05
N THR A 276 -5.11 -11.58 -3.84
CA THR A 276 -4.33 -11.24 -2.65
C THR A 276 -4.72 -9.88 -2.12
N SER A 277 -4.92 -9.78 -0.81
CA SER A 277 -5.21 -8.53 -0.15
C SER A 277 -4.32 -8.29 1.07
N LEU A 278 -3.89 -7.04 1.23
CA LEU A 278 -3.19 -6.51 2.40
C LEU A 278 -4.02 -5.35 2.95
N LEU A 279 -4.98 -5.69 3.81
CA LEU A 279 -5.91 -4.73 4.42
C LEU A 279 -5.61 -4.55 5.90
N TYR A 280 -5.66 -3.30 6.37
CA TYR A 280 -5.34 -2.90 7.76
C TYR A 280 -6.26 -1.81 8.31
#